data_AF-A0A8H8ND70-F1
#
_entry.id   AF-A0A8H8ND70-F1
#
_cell.length_a   1.000
_cell.length_b   1.000
_cell.length_c   1.000
_cell.angle_alpha   90.00
_cell.angle_beta   90.00
_cell.angle_gamma   90.00
#
_symmetry.space_group_name_H-M   'P 1'
#
loop_
_entity.id
_entity.type
_entity.pdbx_description
1 polymer ?
#
loop_
_entity_poly.entity_id
_entity_poly.type
_entity_poly.pdbx_seq_one_letter_code
_entity_poly.pdbx_strand_id
1 'polypeptide(L)'
;MGSITELILGLSKYRDAASEQGDALDALTEDYLAALEPKPVEKVRSSVNAMRASGTRREGLQETIREGNLYNLFVNDLGETLGIPSLQLLRDCETYWSSTYNMLCRYIPLNPAIVHYGICQPSANISIVSSKQLEVLKDICSVLSILHNAQELLSAERTQTVALALPVYETIFQTLSQVRSMFPELSFAITRGIEKLEDYIRKTHNIPVYALAMAVNPCFKLHWIDHHWDAPAREQAYPAVRAQMLRYAQEQPNHTVEN
;
A
#
# COMPACT_ATOMS: atom_id res chain seq x y z
N MET A 1 13.51 -3.06 -4.42
CA MET A 1 12.91 -1.92 -3.72
C MET A 1 13.35 -0.67 -4.42
N GLY A 2 12.43 -0.01 -5.11
CA GLY A 2 12.68 1.22 -5.89
C GLY A 2 11.63 2.27 -5.55
N SER A 3 11.32 2.47 -4.27
CA SER A 3 10.05 3.11 -3.91
C SER A 3 10.03 4.64 -4.00
N ILE A 4 11.18 5.31 -4.18
CA ILE A 4 11.27 6.77 -4.01
C ILE A 4 12.01 7.46 -5.16
N THR A 5 13.00 6.80 -5.76
CA THR A 5 13.57 7.20 -7.06
C THR A 5 12.53 7.12 -8.18
N GLU A 6 11.63 6.12 -8.14
CA GLU A 6 10.54 5.98 -9.11
C GLU A 6 9.49 7.09 -8.99
N LEU A 7 9.30 7.69 -7.81
CA LEU A 7 8.37 8.81 -7.62
C LEU A 7 8.89 10.10 -8.29
N ILE A 8 10.18 10.44 -8.16
CA ILE A 8 10.75 11.59 -8.89
C ILE A 8 10.80 11.35 -10.38
N LEU A 9 11.21 10.14 -10.79
CA LEU A 9 11.21 9.77 -12.20
C LEU A 9 9.78 9.86 -12.78
N GLY A 10 8.77 9.61 -11.95
CA GLY A 10 7.37 9.83 -12.30
C GLY A 10 6.96 11.29 -12.40
N LEU A 11 7.42 12.14 -11.49
CA LEU A 11 7.20 13.58 -11.54
C LEU A 11 7.74 14.20 -12.83
N SER A 12 9.00 13.90 -13.17
CA SER A 12 9.62 14.45 -14.39
C SER A 12 8.87 13.97 -15.63
N LYS A 13 8.54 12.67 -15.70
CA LYS A 13 7.82 12.10 -16.83
C LYS A 13 6.39 12.59 -16.96
N TYR A 14 5.71 12.91 -15.85
CA TYR A 14 4.37 13.49 -15.90
C TYR A 14 4.42 14.92 -16.45
N ARG A 15 5.38 15.75 -16.02
CA ARG A 15 5.60 17.08 -16.62
C ARG A 15 5.95 16.99 -18.10
N ASP A 16 6.83 16.06 -18.46
CA ASP A 16 7.23 15.85 -19.87
C ASP A 16 6.01 15.44 -20.71
N ALA A 17 5.18 14.50 -20.23
CA ALA A 17 3.97 14.06 -20.94
C ALA A 17 2.92 15.16 -21.09
N ALA A 18 2.73 16.02 -20.08
CA ALA A 18 1.83 17.17 -20.17
C ALA A 18 2.36 18.21 -21.18
N SER A 19 3.66 18.47 -21.18
CA SER A 19 4.30 19.39 -22.14
C SER A 19 4.24 18.88 -23.58
N GLU A 20 4.33 17.56 -23.81
CA GLU A 20 4.21 16.94 -25.14
C GLU A 20 2.78 17.02 -25.70
N GLN A 21 1.77 17.02 -24.83
CA GLN A 21 0.36 17.16 -25.22
C GLN A 21 -0.04 18.61 -25.50
N GLY A 22 0.84 19.58 -25.21
CA GLY A 22 0.60 21.01 -25.42
C GLY A 22 -0.36 21.62 -24.40
N ASP A 23 -0.73 20.87 -23.36
CA ASP A 23 -1.60 21.33 -22.28
C ASP A 23 -0.75 22.01 -21.20
N ALA A 24 -1.07 23.27 -20.90
CA ALA A 24 -0.51 23.94 -19.74
C ALA A 24 -1.07 23.26 -18.48
N LEU A 25 -0.17 22.78 -17.61
CA LEU A 25 -0.57 22.26 -16.30
C LEU A 25 -1.31 23.35 -15.53
N ASP A 26 -2.46 22.99 -14.96
CA ASP A 26 -3.19 23.92 -14.12
C ASP A 26 -2.42 24.22 -12.82
N ALA A 27 -2.77 25.33 -12.18
CA ALA A 27 -2.06 25.80 -10.98
C ALA A 27 -2.16 24.82 -9.80
N LEU A 28 -3.23 24.02 -9.72
CA LEU A 28 -3.42 23.05 -8.64
C LEU A 28 -2.48 21.84 -8.82
N THR A 29 -2.35 21.38 -10.06
CA THR A 29 -1.46 20.30 -10.44
C THR A 29 -0.01 20.70 -10.23
N GLU A 30 0.38 21.92 -10.61
CA GLU A 30 1.75 22.41 -10.33
C GLU A 30 2.06 22.52 -8.84
N ASP A 31 1.11 22.99 -8.02
CA ASP A 31 1.27 23.03 -6.56
C ASP A 31 1.40 21.61 -5.96
N TYR A 32 0.63 20.65 -6.47
CA TYR A 32 0.76 19.24 -6.09
C TYR A 32 2.14 18.67 -6.41
N LEU A 33 2.61 18.88 -7.64
CA LEU A 33 3.92 18.40 -8.10
C LEU A 33 5.06 19.06 -7.31
N ALA A 34 4.95 20.36 -7.02
CA ALA A 34 5.90 21.09 -6.17
C ALA A 34 5.94 20.55 -4.74
N ALA A 35 4.81 20.09 -4.20
CA ALA A 35 4.77 19.45 -2.89
C ALA A 35 5.33 18.02 -2.87
N LEU A 36 5.22 17.30 -3.99
CA LEU A 36 5.74 15.93 -4.14
C LEU A 36 7.26 15.90 -4.44
N GLU A 37 7.79 16.91 -5.14
CA GLU A 37 9.22 17.07 -5.47
C GLU A 37 10.19 16.93 -4.27
N PRO A 38 9.97 17.55 -3.10
CA PRO A 38 10.84 17.42 -1.93
C PRO A 38 10.71 16.09 -1.19
N LYS A 39 10.07 15.08 -1.80
CA LYS A 39 9.91 13.71 -1.27
C LYS A 39 9.28 13.70 0.12
N PRO A 40 7.97 14.01 0.23
CA PRO A 40 7.32 14.11 1.52
C PRO A 40 7.42 12.82 2.35
N VAL A 41 7.45 11.63 1.72
CA VAL A 41 7.65 10.35 2.42
C VAL A 41 9.02 10.25 3.10
N GLU A 42 10.09 10.76 2.48
CA GLU A 42 11.44 10.80 3.10
C GLU A 42 11.51 11.80 4.25
N LYS A 43 10.82 12.94 4.11
CA LYS A 43 10.68 13.90 5.21
C LYS A 43 9.97 13.28 6.40
N VAL A 44 8.89 12.54 6.17
CA VAL A 44 8.19 11.78 7.23
C VAL A 44 9.14 10.76 7.88
N ARG A 45 9.87 9.97 7.08
CA ARG A 45 10.83 8.99 7.60
C ARG A 45 11.90 9.66 8.48
N SER A 46 12.44 10.79 8.04
CA SER A 46 13.44 11.58 8.76
C SER A 46 12.87 12.14 10.07
N SER A 47 11.66 12.70 10.02
CA SER A 47 10.92 13.20 11.19
C SER A 47 10.69 12.08 12.22
N VAL A 48 10.13 10.95 11.80
CA VAL A 48 9.89 9.78 12.65
C VAL A 48 11.18 9.27 13.28
N ASN A 49 12.26 9.18 12.50
CA ASN A 49 13.56 8.74 13.00
C ASN A 49 14.12 9.69 14.06
N ALA A 50 14.05 11.00 13.81
CA ALA A 50 14.50 12.02 14.75
C ALA A 50 13.68 12.00 16.06
N MET A 51 12.36 11.88 15.99
CA MET A 51 11.49 11.82 17.18
C MET A 51 11.64 10.50 17.95
N ARG A 52 11.98 9.42 17.28
CA ARG A 52 12.22 8.11 17.90
C ARG A 52 13.69 7.86 18.26
N ALA A 53 14.56 8.87 18.16
CA ALA A 53 16.00 8.69 18.39
C ALA A 53 16.33 8.36 19.86
N SER A 54 15.51 8.79 20.82
CA SER A 54 15.72 8.51 22.26
C SER A 54 14.40 8.31 23.02
N GLY A 55 14.47 7.79 24.25
CA GLY A 55 13.33 7.72 25.19
C GLY A 55 12.70 9.09 25.42
N THR A 56 13.52 10.07 25.82
CA THR A 56 13.12 11.44 26.11
C THR A 56 12.34 12.11 24.97
N ARG A 57 12.73 11.89 23.70
CA ARG A 57 12.02 12.46 22.55
C ARG A 57 10.64 11.82 22.35
N ARG A 58 10.50 10.53 22.64
CA ARG A 58 9.23 9.81 22.57
C ARG A 58 8.27 10.26 23.66
N GLU A 59 8.78 10.38 24.88
CA GLU A 59 8.04 10.91 26.04
C GLU A 59 7.65 12.36 25.80
N GLY A 60 8.56 13.19 25.27
CA GLY A 60 8.27 14.60 24.96
C GLY A 60 7.15 14.77 23.93
N LEU A 61 7.06 13.90 22.91
CA LEU A 61 5.92 13.90 22.00
C LEU A 61 4.62 13.49 22.70
N GLN A 62 4.66 12.44 23.52
CA GLN A 62 3.47 12.01 24.27
C GLN A 62 2.96 13.10 25.20
N GLU A 63 3.88 13.82 25.85
CA GLU A 63 3.54 14.95 26.70
C GLU A 63 2.98 16.12 25.90
N THR A 64 3.56 16.42 24.73
CA THR A 64 3.02 17.44 23.81
C THR A 64 1.59 17.10 23.37
N ILE A 65 1.30 15.83 23.09
CA ILE A 65 -0.06 15.38 22.75
C ILE A 65 -0.99 15.56 23.96
N ARG A 66 -0.53 15.14 25.16
CA ARG A 66 -1.32 15.22 26.39
C ARG A 66 -1.68 16.67 26.73
N GLU A 67 -0.69 17.56 26.77
CA GLU A 67 -0.87 18.98 27.06
C GLU A 67 -1.68 19.66 25.95
N GLY A 68 -1.36 19.39 24.68
CA GLY A 68 -2.06 20.00 23.56
C GLY A 68 -3.53 19.62 23.50
N ASN A 69 -3.90 18.39 23.85
CA ASN A 69 -5.29 17.99 24.00
C ASN A 69 -5.96 18.64 25.22
N LEU A 70 -5.26 18.75 26.35
CA LEU A 70 -5.79 19.37 27.56
C LEU A 70 -6.12 20.85 27.37
N TYR A 71 -5.27 21.56 26.62
CA TYR A 71 -5.40 22.99 26.36
C TYR A 71 -6.02 23.31 24.99
N ASN A 72 -6.52 22.30 24.26
CA ASN A 72 -7.14 22.46 22.94
C ASN A 72 -6.25 23.22 21.93
N LEU A 73 -4.94 22.95 21.94
CA LEU A 73 -3.94 23.66 21.12
C LEU A 73 -3.98 23.26 19.64
N PHE A 74 -4.57 22.11 19.32
CA PHE A 74 -4.64 21.60 17.97
C PHE A 74 -5.98 21.97 17.34
N VAL A 75 -5.95 22.69 16.23
CA VAL A 75 -7.13 23.10 15.48
C VAL A 75 -6.99 22.73 14.02
N ASN A 76 -8.10 22.45 13.36
CA ASN A 76 -8.14 22.30 11.90
C ASN A 76 -8.27 23.67 11.21
N ASP A 77 -8.28 23.66 9.88
CA ASP A 77 -8.42 24.88 9.06
C ASP A 77 -9.78 25.59 9.27
N LEU A 78 -10.77 24.90 9.86
CA LEU A 78 -12.08 25.44 10.21
C LEU A 78 -12.14 26.01 11.65
N GLY A 79 -11.03 25.92 12.40
CA GLY A 79 -10.93 26.39 13.79
C GLY A 79 -11.51 25.42 14.83
N GLU A 80 -11.89 24.21 14.42
CA GLU A 80 -12.40 23.19 15.34
C GLU A 80 -11.26 22.48 16.04
N THR A 81 -11.41 22.23 17.34
CA THR A 81 -10.41 21.52 18.13
C THR A 81 -10.27 20.07 17.69
N LEU A 82 -9.02 19.65 17.46
CA LEU A 82 -8.65 18.29 17.10
C LEU A 82 -8.15 17.52 18.32
N GLY A 83 -8.85 16.44 18.68
CA GLY A 83 -8.33 15.47 19.64
C GLY A 83 -7.27 14.60 19.00
N ILE A 84 -6.01 14.76 19.38
CA ILE A 84 -4.90 13.98 18.82
C ILE A 84 -4.72 12.69 19.64
N PRO A 85 -4.73 11.50 19.03
CA PRO A 85 -4.61 10.26 19.79
C PRO A 85 -3.23 10.12 20.44
N SER A 86 -3.17 9.67 21.70
CA SER A 86 -1.91 9.40 22.39
C SER A 86 -1.28 8.11 21.89
N LEU A 87 -0.59 8.21 20.76
CA LEU A 87 0.04 7.09 20.06
C LEU A 87 1.51 7.39 19.77
N GLN A 88 2.32 6.34 19.82
CA GLN A 88 3.72 6.43 19.45
C GLN A 88 3.89 6.36 17.92
N LEU A 89 4.83 7.12 17.34
CA LEU A 89 5.15 7.02 15.91
C LEU A 89 5.65 5.61 15.52
N LEU A 90 5.35 5.14 14.32
CA LEU A 90 5.84 3.84 13.80
C LEU A 90 7.01 4.08 12.85
N ARG A 91 8.08 3.28 12.96
CA ARG A 91 9.19 3.35 11.99
C ARG A 91 8.85 2.56 10.74
N ASP A 92 9.30 3.10 9.62
CA ASP A 92 9.40 2.38 8.38
C ASP A 92 10.45 1.25 8.48
N CYS A 93 10.21 0.15 7.79
CA CYS A 93 11.07 -1.04 7.82
C CYS A 93 11.14 -1.63 6.43
N GLU A 94 12.32 -1.54 5.83
CA GLU A 94 12.55 -1.92 4.44
C GLU A 94 12.12 -3.37 4.12
N THR A 95 12.28 -4.30 5.06
CA THR A 95 11.93 -5.71 4.86
C THR A 95 10.45 -6.03 5.11
N TYR A 96 9.65 -5.09 5.60
CA TYR A 96 8.23 -5.30 5.91
C TYR A 96 7.35 -4.49 4.95
N TRP A 97 6.57 -5.20 4.12
CA TRP A 97 5.88 -4.62 2.95
C TRP A 97 4.83 -3.54 3.30
N SER A 98 4.24 -3.60 4.51
CA SER A 98 3.23 -2.64 4.97
C SER A 98 3.80 -1.54 5.89
N SER A 99 5.12 -1.50 6.10
CA SER A 99 5.74 -0.58 7.07
C SER A 99 5.58 0.88 6.69
N THR A 100 5.77 1.23 5.41
CA THR A 100 5.62 2.61 4.94
C THR A 100 4.18 3.08 5.09
N TYR A 101 3.20 2.25 4.70
CA TYR A 101 1.79 2.52 4.91
C TYR A 101 1.47 2.76 6.39
N ASN A 102 1.90 1.85 7.28
CA ASN A 102 1.68 1.96 8.72
C ASN A 102 2.35 3.20 9.33
N MET A 103 3.54 3.57 8.85
CA MET A 103 4.20 4.81 9.25
C MET A 103 3.36 6.03 8.87
N LEU A 104 2.87 6.10 7.62
CA LEU A 104 2.06 7.22 7.14
C LEU A 104 0.72 7.30 7.88
N CYS A 105 0.00 6.19 8.02
CA CYS A 105 -1.24 6.11 8.79
C CYS A 105 -1.07 6.56 10.24
N ARG A 106 0.08 6.29 10.87
CA ARG A 106 0.37 6.78 12.21
C ARG A 106 0.78 8.25 12.22
N TYR A 107 1.55 8.68 11.24
CA TYR A 107 2.12 10.02 11.18
C TYR A 107 1.05 11.09 10.90
N ILE A 108 0.18 10.86 9.92
CA ILE A 108 -0.80 11.87 9.42
C ILE A 108 -1.68 12.42 10.56
N PRO A 109 -2.32 11.59 11.41
CA PRO A 109 -3.14 12.08 12.52
C PRO A 109 -2.33 12.78 13.62
N LEU A 110 -1.05 12.43 13.77
CA LEU A 110 -0.17 13.01 14.79
C LEU A 110 0.53 14.28 14.32
N ASN A 111 0.42 14.64 13.03
CA ASN A 111 1.16 15.75 12.44
C ASN A 111 1.03 17.08 13.21
N PRO A 112 -0.16 17.51 13.69
CA PRO A 112 -0.27 18.74 14.48
C PRO A 112 0.62 18.74 15.73
N ALA A 113 0.66 17.63 16.46
CA ALA A 113 1.50 17.48 17.65
C ALA A 113 2.99 17.39 17.30
N ILE A 114 3.34 16.77 16.16
CA ILE A 114 4.72 16.68 15.65
C ILE A 114 5.25 18.08 15.30
N VAL A 115 4.43 18.88 14.60
CA VAL A 115 4.77 20.27 14.24
C VAL A 115 4.96 21.10 15.51
N HIS A 116 4.01 21.02 16.45
CA HIS A 116 4.12 21.74 17.73
C HIS A 116 5.38 21.35 18.51
N TYR A 117 5.65 20.05 18.65
CA TYR A 117 6.86 19.56 19.31
C TYR A 117 8.13 20.06 18.61
N GLY A 118 8.18 20.04 17.28
CA GLY A 118 9.31 20.51 16.49
C GLY A 118 9.59 22.00 16.68
N ILE A 119 8.54 22.82 16.79
CA ILE A 119 8.65 24.25 17.08
C ILE A 119 9.16 24.49 18.51
N CYS A 120 8.62 23.77 19.50
CA CYS A 120 9.04 23.89 20.90
C CYS A 120 10.43 23.30 21.18
N GLN A 121 10.92 22.39 20.34
CA GLN A 121 12.24 21.74 20.49
C GLN A 121 13.10 21.88 19.22
N PRO A 122 13.60 23.09 18.88
CA PRO A 122 14.39 23.32 17.67
C PRO A 122 15.67 22.46 17.60
N SER A 123 16.27 22.16 18.77
CA SER A 123 17.47 21.32 18.87
C SER A 123 17.24 19.87 18.43
N ALA A 124 15.99 19.41 18.36
CA ALA A 124 15.67 18.06 17.92
C ALA A 124 15.80 17.87 16.40
N ASN A 125 15.87 18.97 15.63
CA ASN A 125 15.99 19.01 14.16
C ASN A 125 14.93 18.13 13.47
N ILE A 126 13.67 18.33 13.82
CA ILE A 126 12.54 17.56 13.27
C ILE A 126 12.19 18.11 11.89
N SER A 127 12.18 17.24 10.87
CA SER A 127 11.71 17.60 9.54
C SER A 127 10.19 17.80 9.54
N ILE A 128 9.74 19.04 9.36
CA ILE A 128 8.32 19.39 9.30
C ILE A 128 7.82 19.28 7.85
N VAL A 129 6.63 18.67 7.68
CA VAL A 129 5.93 18.64 6.39
C VAL A 129 4.94 19.80 6.32
N SER A 130 4.81 20.42 5.14
CA SER A 130 3.82 21.48 4.89
C SER A 130 2.41 20.91 4.78
N SER A 131 1.39 21.76 4.87
CA SER A 131 -0.02 21.35 4.69
C SER A 131 -0.26 20.67 3.34
N LYS A 132 0.28 21.25 2.24
CA LYS A 132 0.20 20.64 0.91
C LYS A 132 0.93 19.30 0.81
N GLN A 133 2.10 19.17 1.44
CA GLN A 133 2.80 17.88 1.55
C GLN A 133 1.96 16.85 2.33
N LEU A 134 1.23 17.28 3.36
CA LEU A 134 0.35 16.40 4.12
C LEU A 134 -0.85 15.92 3.30
N GLU A 135 -1.41 16.76 2.42
CA GLU A 135 -2.44 16.37 1.45
C GLU A 135 -1.90 15.28 0.50
N VAL A 136 -0.76 15.54 -0.15
CA VAL A 136 -0.10 14.55 -1.02
C VAL A 136 0.17 13.23 -0.28
N LEU A 137 0.58 13.29 0.99
CA LEU A 137 0.80 12.09 1.81
C LEU A 137 -0.49 11.31 2.09
N LYS A 138 -1.65 11.97 2.23
CA LYS A 138 -2.94 11.29 2.37
C LYS A 138 -3.33 10.54 1.09
N ASP A 139 -3.04 11.10 -0.07
CA ASP A 139 -3.29 10.43 -1.35
C ASP A 139 -2.37 9.22 -1.53
N ILE A 140 -1.07 9.39 -1.27
CA ILE A 140 -0.11 8.28 -1.26
C ILE A 140 -0.57 7.18 -0.28
N CYS A 141 -1.01 7.57 0.91
CA CYS A 141 -1.53 6.64 1.91
C CYS A 141 -2.78 5.89 1.41
N SER A 142 -3.65 6.57 0.65
CA SER A 142 -4.85 5.99 0.05
C SER A 142 -4.50 4.95 -1.01
N VAL A 143 -3.53 5.24 -1.89
CA VAL A 143 -3.01 4.27 -2.87
C VAL A 143 -2.38 3.05 -2.17
N LEU A 144 -1.54 3.28 -1.16
CA LEU A 144 -0.87 2.19 -0.41
C LEU A 144 -1.86 1.32 0.38
N SER A 145 -3.01 1.87 0.79
CA SER A 145 -4.04 1.11 1.51
C SER A 145 -4.58 -0.08 0.71
N ILE A 146 -4.63 0.03 -0.62
CA ILE A 146 -5.08 -1.04 -1.52
C ILE A 146 -4.16 -2.25 -1.39
N LEU A 147 -2.85 -2.00 -1.43
CA LEU A 147 -1.82 -3.02 -1.31
C LEU A 147 -1.80 -3.62 0.09
N HIS A 148 -1.96 -2.78 1.12
CA HIS A 148 -2.03 -3.22 2.51
C HIS A 148 -3.22 -4.16 2.75
N ASN A 149 -4.42 -3.76 2.33
CA ASN A 149 -5.64 -4.56 2.50
C ASN A 149 -5.55 -5.90 1.78
N ALA A 150 -4.99 -5.92 0.57
CA ALA A 150 -4.76 -7.16 -0.15
C ALA A 150 -3.75 -8.09 0.55
N GLN A 151 -2.67 -7.53 1.10
CA GLN A 151 -1.72 -8.30 1.89
C GLN A 151 -2.36 -8.85 3.16
N GLU A 152 -3.13 -8.05 3.89
CA GLU A 152 -3.85 -8.51 5.09
C GLU A 152 -4.84 -9.62 4.74
N LEU A 153 -5.61 -9.48 3.66
CA LEU A 153 -6.53 -10.51 3.18
C LEU A 153 -5.81 -11.84 2.90
N LEU A 154 -4.69 -11.80 2.19
CA LEU A 154 -3.91 -13.00 1.89
C LEU A 154 -3.20 -13.57 3.14
N SER A 155 -2.90 -12.73 4.12
CA SER A 155 -2.20 -13.13 5.36
C SER A 155 -3.15 -13.60 6.47
N ALA A 156 -4.45 -13.27 6.38
CA ALA A 156 -5.45 -13.57 7.41
C ALA A 156 -5.88 -15.05 7.43
N GLU A 157 -5.69 -15.79 6.33
CA GLU A 157 -6.15 -17.17 6.25
C GLU A 157 -5.26 -18.17 6.99
N ARG A 158 -5.87 -19.04 7.80
CA ARG A 158 -5.27 -20.28 8.29
C ARG A 158 -5.34 -21.42 7.26
N THR A 159 -6.05 -21.20 6.15
CA THR A 159 -6.31 -22.15 5.06
C THR A 159 -5.57 -21.71 3.79
N GLN A 160 -5.72 -22.46 2.70
CA GLN A 160 -4.89 -22.36 1.49
C GLN A 160 -5.07 -21.02 0.73
N THR A 161 -4.38 -19.97 1.18
CA THR A 161 -4.30 -18.61 0.58
C THR A 161 -4.03 -18.62 -0.93
N VAL A 162 -3.35 -19.66 -1.41
CA VAL A 162 -2.98 -19.83 -2.82
C VAL A 162 -4.19 -19.77 -3.75
N ALA A 163 -5.37 -20.25 -3.32
CA ALA A 163 -6.60 -20.18 -4.13
C ALA A 163 -7.08 -18.74 -4.35
N LEU A 164 -6.81 -17.84 -3.40
CA LEU A 164 -7.21 -16.43 -3.44
C LEU A 164 -6.20 -15.52 -4.13
N ALA A 165 -4.96 -15.97 -4.31
CA ALA A 165 -3.87 -15.11 -4.79
C ALA A 165 -4.19 -14.42 -6.11
N LEU A 166 -4.61 -15.18 -7.13
CA LEU A 166 -4.95 -14.62 -8.46
C LEU A 166 -6.19 -13.71 -8.42
N PRO A 167 -7.34 -14.11 -7.82
CA PRO A 167 -8.49 -13.21 -7.65
C PRO A 167 -8.13 -11.89 -6.98
N VAL A 168 -7.30 -11.95 -5.93
CA VAL A 168 -6.84 -10.74 -5.22
C VAL A 168 -5.94 -9.91 -6.12
N TYR A 169 -5.01 -10.50 -6.87
CA TYR A 169 -4.16 -9.75 -7.81
C TYR A 169 -4.97 -9.06 -8.91
N GLU A 170 -5.97 -9.73 -9.49
CA GLU A 170 -6.87 -9.11 -10.48
C GLU A 170 -7.67 -7.96 -9.86
N THR A 171 -8.15 -8.12 -8.63
CA THR A 171 -8.85 -7.05 -7.91
C THR A 171 -7.94 -5.84 -7.68
N ILE A 172 -6.71 -6.05 -7.19
CA ILE A 172 -5.72 -4.96 -7.01
C ILE A 172 -5.47 -4.26 -8.34
N PHE A 173 -5.28 -5.01 -9.43
CA PHE A 173 -5.04 -4.44 -10.75
C PHE A 173 -6.19 -3.49 -11.17
N GLN A 174 -7.44 -3.93 -11.01
CA GLN A 174 -8.61 -3.12 -11.34
C GLN A 174 -8.71 -1.89 -10.44
N THR A 175 -8.53 -2.04 -9.12
CA THR A 175 -8.60 -0.92 -8.18
C THR A 175 -7.50 0.11 -8.43
N LEU A 176 -6.25 -0.33 -8.66
CA LEU A 176 -5.15 0.57 -9.00
C LEU A 176 -5.41 1.30 -10.32
N SER A 177 -5.99 0.62 -11.31
CA SER A 177 -6.33 1.24 -12.60
C SER A 177 -7.39 2.34 -12.45
N GLN A 178 -8.38 2.15 -11.58
CA GLN A 178 -9.38 3.17 -11.24
C GLN A 178 -8.73 4.35 -10.49
N VAL A 179 -7.94 4.06 -9.47
CA VAL A 179 -7.28 5.07 -8.63
C VAL A 179 -6.25 5.89 -9.42
N ARG A 180 -5.62 5.29 -10.45
CA ARG A 180 -4.76 6.02 -11.41
C ARG A 180 -5.49 7.18 -12.09
N SER A 181 -6.79 7.04 -12.38
CA SER A 181 -7.58 8.12 -12.98
C SER A 181 -8.01 9.19 -11.97
N MET A 182 -8.04 8.85 -10.68
CA MET A 182 -8.38 9.78 -9.59
C MET A 182 -7.19 10.65 -9.17
N PHE A 183 -5.97 10.11 -9.27
CA PHE A 183 -4.72 10.81 -8.92
C PHE A 183 -3.76 10.84 -10.11
N PRO A 184 -4.01 11.70 -11.12
CA PRO A 184 -3.19 11.76 -12.32
C PRO A 184 -1.72 12.08 -12.02
N GLU A 185 -1.43 12.84 -10.96
CA GLU A 185 -0.08 13.20 -10.52
C GLU A 185 0.70 12.00 -9.96
N LEU A 186 -0.02 10.98 -9.44
CA LEU A 186 0.55 9.72 -8.98
C LEU A 186 0.52 8.63 -10.08
N SER A 187 0.01 8.95 -11.27
CA SER A 187 -0.28 7.96 -12.31
C SER A 187 0.94 7.15 -12.75
N PHE A 188 2.10 7.77 -12.83
CA PHE A 188 3.35 7.08 -13.15
C PHE A 188 3.69 6.03 -12.10
N ALA A 189 3.68 6.41 -10.82
CA ALA A 189 4.00 5.51 -9.73
C ALA A 189 3.00 4.36 -9.63
N ILE A 190 1.70 4.65 -9.81
CA ILE A 190 0.65 3.65 -9.85
C ILE A 190 0.86 2.69 -11.04
N THR A 191 1.22 3.21 -12.21
CA THR A 191 1.51 2.40 -13.40
C THR A 191 2.69 1.47 -13.18
N ARG A 192 3.78 1.94 -12.54
CA ARG A 192 4.91 1.07 -12.16
C ARG A 192 4.48 -0.03 -11.19
N GLY A 193 3.57 0.29 -10.26
CA GLY A 193 2.96 -0.70 -9.37
C GLY A 193 2.16 -1.76 -10.13
N ILE A 194 1.35 -1.32 -11.11
CA ILE A 194 0.56 -2.19 -11.99
C ILE A 194 1.48 -3.10 -12.83
N GLU A 195 2.48 -2.55 -13.52
CA GLU A 195 3.45 -3.32 -14.31
C GLU A 195 4.12 -4.41 -13.45
N LYS A 196 4.46 -4.07 -12.20
CA LYS A 196 5.05 -5.01 -11.27
C LYS A 196 4.09 -6.13 -10.87
N LEU A 197 2.82 -5.80 -10.67
CA LEU A 197 1.77 -6.76 -10.34
C LEU A 197 1.50 -7.72 -11.51
N GLU A 198 1.46 -7.20 -12.74
CA GLU A 198 1.33 -8.01 -13.96
C GLU A 198 2.47 -9.02 -14.09
N ASP A 199 3.71 -8.63 -13.79
CA ASP A 199 4.85 -9.54 -13.76
C ASP A 199 4.65 -10.71 -12.77
N TYR A 200 4.03 -10.46 -11.61
CA TYR A 200 3.71 -11.50 -10.64
C TYR A 200 2.56 -12.38 -11.13
N ILE A 201 1.49 -11.80 -11.69
CA ILE A 201 0.38 -12.56 -12.29
C ILE A 201 0.91 -13.49 -13.39
N ARG A 202 1.74 -12.97 -14.30
CA ARG A 202 2.32 -13.75 -15.41
C ARG A 202 3.17 -14.92 -14.92
N LYS A 203 3.90 -14.74 -13.83
CA LYS A 203 4.71 -15.81 -13.20
C LYS A 203 3.86 -16.87 -12.50
N THR A 204 2.66 -16.51 -12.03
CA THR A 204 1.79 -17.41 -11.25
C THR A 204 0.78 -18.17 -12.11
N HIS A 205 0.34 -17.58 -13.22
CA HIS A 205 -0.66 -18.15 -14.13
C HIS A 205 -0.29 -19.54 -14.67
N ASN A 206 1.00 -19.80 -14.91
CA ASN A 206 1.47 -21.07 -15.47
C ASN A 206 1.89 -22.11 -14.42
N ILE A 207 1.68 -21.83 -13.12
CA ILE A 207 2.06 -22.76 -12.05
C ILE A 207 0.84 -23.60 -11.65
N PRO A 208 0.86 -24.94 -11.84
CA PRO A 208 -0.29 -25.80 -11.59
C PRO A 208 -0.86 -25.72 -10.17
N VAL A 209 -0.04 -25.32 -9.19
CA VAL A 209 -0.46 -25.20 -7.79
C VAL A 209 -1.62 -24.23 -7.59
N TYR A 210 -1.71 -23.15 -8.38
CA TYR A 210 -2.81 -22.19 -8.28
C TYR A 210 -4.11 -22.78 -8.81
N ALA A 211 -4.06 -23.42 -9.99
CA ALA A 211 -5.22 -24.11 -10.57
C ALA A 211 -5.72 -25.25 -9.66
N LEU A 212 -4.80 -26.01 -9.06
CA LEU A 212 -5.13 -27.06 -8.10
C LEU A 212 -5.77 -26.48 -6.83
N ALA A 213 -5.19 -25.44 -6.25
CA ALA A 213 -5.71 -24.80 -5.05
C ALA A 213 -7.12 -24.23 -5.28
N MET A 214 -7.37 -23.62 -6.44
CA MET A 214 -8.71 -23.15 -6.83
C MET A 214 -9.69 -24.31 -7.00
N ALA A 215 -9.28 -25.38 -7.69
CA ALA A 215 -10.13 -26.55 -7.94
C ALA A 215 -10.59 -27.24 -6.66
N VAL A 216 -9.72 -27.35 -5.65
CA VAL A 216 -10.08 -27.94 -4.34
C VAL A 216 -10.86 -26.99 -3.45
N ASN A 217 -10.79 -25.67 -3.69
CA ASN A 217 -11.54 -24.69 -2.92
C ASN A 217 -13.03 -24.72 -3.33
N PRO A 218 -13.97 -25.06 -2.41
CA PRO A 218 -15.39 -25.19 -2.74
C PRO A 218 -16.04 -23.90 -3.27
N CYS A 219 -15.48 -22.74 -2.94
CA CYS A 219 -15.99 -21.43 -3.36
C CYS A 219 -15.60 -21.08 -4.80
N PHE A 220 -14.45 -21.57 -5.29
CA PHE A 220 -13.97 -21.27 -6.65
C PHE A 220 -14.18 -22.44 -7.61
N LYS A 221 -13.75 -23.64 -7.21
CA LYS A 221 -13.67 -24.83 -8.08
C LYS A 221 -12.95 -24.46 -9.39
N LEU A 222 -13.44 -24.95 -10.52
CA LEU A 222 -12.94 -24.57 -11.85
C LEU A 222 -13.65 -23.34 -12.44
N HIS A 223 -14.71 -22.85 -11.79
CA HIS A 223 -15.53 -21.75 -12.29
C HIS A 223 -14.72 -20.48 -12.49
N TRP A 224 -13.80 -20.18 -11.56
CA TRP A 224 -12.93 -19.01 -11.69
C TRP A 224 -12.03 -19.08 -12.92
N ILE A 225 -11.42 -20.26 -13.14
CA ILE A 225 -10.56 -20.54 -14.31
C ILE A 225 -11.36 -20.39 -15.60
N ASP A 226 -12.61 -20.88 -15.64
CA ASP A 226 -13.46 -20.80 -16.82
C ASP A 226 -13.77 -19.37 -17.26
N HIS A 227 -13.97 -18.48 -16.30
CA HIS A 227 -14.37 -17.09 -16.54
C HIS A 227 -13.20 -16.12 -16.73
N HIS A 228 -12.02 -16.41 -16.16
CA HIS A 228 -10.91 -15.45 -16.10
C HIS A 228 -9.71 -15.85 -16.94
N TRP A 229 -9.53 -17.15 -17.24
CA TRP A 229 -8.39 -17.62 -18.02
C TRP A 229 -8.76 -17.77 -19.50
N ASP A 230 -7.80 -17.44 -20.37
CA ASP A 230 -7.91 -17.63 -21.81
C ASP A 230 -7.91 -19.11 -22.20
N ALA A 231 -8.41 -19.41 -23.41
CA ALA A 231 -8.58 -20.79 -23.85
C ALA A 231 -7.27 -21.63 -23.77
N PRO A 232 -6.10 -21.12 -24.20
CA PRO A 232 -4.85 -21.86 -24.08
C PRO A 232 -4.46 -22.21 -22.64
N ALA A 233 -4.62 -21.29 -21.69
CA ALA A 233 -4.27 -21.56 -20.29
C ALA A 233 -5.24 -22.55 -19.64
N ARG A 234 -6.52 -22.52 -20.01
CA ARG A 234 -7.50 -23.53 -19.56
C ARG A 234 -7.14 -24.92 -20.07
N GLU A 235 -6.77 -25.04 -21.34
CA GLU A 235 -6.34 -26.32 -21.94
C GLU A 235 -5.10 -26.91 -21.28
N GLN A 236 -4.24 -26.07 -20.68
CA GLN A 236 -3.10 -26.52 -19.88
C GLN A 236 -3.48 -26.86 -18.43
N ALA A 237 -4.37 -26.08 -17.81
CA ALA A 237 -4.74 -26.22 -16.40
C ALA A 237 -5.56 -27.49 -16.11
N TYR A 238 -6.55 -27.78 -16.95
CA TYR A 238 -7.49 -28.89 -16.76
C TYR A 238 -6.81 -30.26 -16.72
N PRO A 239 -5.91 -30.61 -17.68
CA PRO A 239 -5.16 -31.86 -17.62
C PRO A 239 -4.26 -31.97 -16.39
N ALA A 240 -3.63 -30.87 -15.98
CA ALA A 240 -2.77 -30.85 -14.80
C ALA A 240 -3.56 -31.12 -13.50
N VAL A 241 -4.72 -30.48 -13.35
CA VAL A 241 -5.63 -30.72 -12.22
C VAL A 241 -6.11 -32.17 -12.22
N ARG A 242 -6.58 -32.67 -13.36
CA ARG A 242 -7.10 -34.03 -13.51
C ARG A 242 -6.02 -35.08 -13.23
N ALA A 243 -4.82 -34.90 -13.77
CA ALA A 243 -3.70 -35.82 -13.55
C ALA A 243 -3.32 -35.90 -12.07
N GLN A 244 -3.27 -34.77 -11.36
CA GLN A 244 -2.96 -34.76 -9.94
C GLN A 244 -4.07 -35.39 -9.09
N MET A 245 -5.34 -35.13 -9.41
CA MET A 245 -6.47 -35.77 -8.74
C MET A 245 -6.49 -37.29 -8.95
N LEU A 246 -6.17 -37.75 -10.17
CA LEU A 246 -6.03 -39.17 -10.49
C LEU A 246 -4.90 -39.82 -9.68
N ARG A 247 -3.73 -39.18 -9.62
CA ARG A 247 -2.61 -39.65 -8.81
C ARG A 247 -3.01 -39.78 -7.34
N TYR A 248 -3.64 -38.75 -6.78
CA TYR A 248 -4.11 -38.79 -5.40
C TYR A 248 -5.12 -39.92 -5.15
N ALA A 249 -6.06 -40.13 -6.07
CA ALA A 249 -7.04 -41.23 -5.98
C ALA A 249 -6.39 -42.62 -6.07
N GLN A 250 -5.30 -42.76 -6.84
CA GLN A 250 -4.53 -44.01 -6.94
C GLN A 250 -3.61 -44.24 -5.75
N GLU A 251 -3.13 -43.17 -5.12
CA GLU A 251 -2.23 -43.19 -3.97
C GLU A 251 -2.97 -43.34 -2.63
N GLN A 252 -4.30 -43.13 -2.57
CA GLN A 252 -5.10 -43.53 -1.41
C GLN A 252 -5.23 -45.07 -1.39
N PRO A 253 -4.51 -45.80 -0.52
CA PRO A 253 -4.80 -47.20 -0.31
C PRO A 253 -6.18 -47.29 0.34
N ASN A 254 -6.91 -48.38 0.11
CA ASN A 254 -8.16 -48.72 0.81
C ASN A 254 -8.09 -48.33 2.30
N HIS A 255 -8.56 -47.13 2.67
CA HIS A 255 -8.97 -46.84 4.04
C HIS A 255 -10.31 -47.53 4.19
N THR A 256 -10.22 -48.85 4.37
CA THR A 256 -11.27 -49.68 4.92
C THR A 256 -11.69 -49.02 6.23
N VAL A 257 -12.94 -48.58 6.25
CA VAL A 257 -13.65 -48.17 7.45
C VAL A 257 -13.63 -49.37 8.40
N GLU A 258 -12.80 -49.34 9.44
CA GLU A 258 -12.98 -50.21 10.60
C GLU A 258 -14.15 -49.63 11.40
N ASN A 259 -15.27 -50.36 11.38
CA ASN A 259 -16.45 -50.16 12.21
C ASN A 259 -16.14 -50.36 13.69
#